data_AF-A0A7D8IXA4-F1
#
_entry.id   AF-A0A7D8IXA4-F1
#
_cell.length_a   1.000
_cell.length_b   1.000
_cell.length_c   1.000
_cell.angle_alpha   90.00
_cell.angle_beta   90.00
_cell.angle_gamma   90.00
#
_symmetry.space_group_name_H-M   'P 1'
#
loop_
_entity.id
_entity.type
_entity.pdbx_description
1 polymer ?
#
loop_
_entity_poly.entity_id
_entity_poly.type
_entity_poly.pdbx_seq_one_letter_code
_entity_poly.pdbx_strand_id
1 'polypeptide(L)'
;MSRRYSLIPAIVLALAVSSASASEKDELALVMRQLDQLQASLDRAQSLSVQDAGDGRFYFDYARATGDLRAMKQGISQYLDPSRAQPRLPEGDAVSGQYRRERP
;
A
#
# COMPACT_ATOMS: atom_id res chain seq x y z
N MET A 1 -6.93 0.07 -40.28
CA MET A 1 -7.35 0.17 -38.86
C MET A 1 -6.46 -0.72 -38.00
N SER A 2 -5.57 -0.17 -37.19
CA SER A 2 -4.79 -0.94 -36.21
C SER A 2 -5.34 -0.68 -34.82
N ARG A 3 -6.00 -1.68 -34.23
CA ARG A 3 -6.54 -1.61 -32.86
C ARG A 3 -5.39 -1.83 -31.89
N ARG A 4 -5.11 -0.78 -31.13
CA ARG A 4 -4.11 -0.71 -30.06
C ARG A 4 -4.52 -1.68 -28.96
N TYR A 5 -3.74 -2.72 -28.74
CA TYR A 5 -3.95 -3.65 -27.64
C TYR A 5 -3.75 -2.91 -26.33
N SER A 6 -4.86 -2.74 -25.58
CA SER A 6 -4.85 -2.15 -24.25
C SER A 6 -4.17 -3.15 -23.29
N LEU A 7 -2.88 -2.96 -23.05
CA LEU A 7 -2.15 -3.66 -21.99
C LEU A 7 -2.51 -3.00 -20.65
N ILE A 8 -3.72 -3.25 -20.18
CA ILE A 8 -4.18 -2.96 -18.82
C ILE A 8 -4.15 -4.32 -18.08
N PRO A 9 -3.43 -4.43 -16.97
CA PRO A 9 -2.03 -4.83 -16.97
C PRO A 9 -1.87 -6.27 -16.46
N ALA A 10 -0.82 -6.94 -16.92
CA ALA A 10 -0.32 -8.23 -16.43
C ALA A 10 0.27 -8.15 -15.00
N ILE A 11 -0.36 -7.39 -14.10
CA ILE A 11 0.07 -7.23 -12.69
C ILE A 11 -0.79 -8.10 -11.74
N VAL A 12 -1.85 -8.74 -12.23
CA VAL A 12 -2.61 -9.70 -11.41
C VAL A 12 -2.00 -11.12 -11.45
N LEU A 13 -1.05 -11.40 -12.35
CA LEU A 13 -0.51 -12.76 -12.54
C LEU A 13 0.85 -13.04 -11.84
N ALA A 14 1.21 -12.27 -10.82
CA ALA A 14 2.37 -12.62 -9.98
C ALA A 14 2.00 -13.06 -8.55
N LEU A 15 0.72 -13.38 -8.30
CA LEU A 15 0.23 -13.78 -6.96
C LEU A 15 0.30 -15.29 -6.67
N ALA A 16 0.89 -16.12 -7.53
CA ALA A 16 0.93 -17.55 -7.28
C ALA A 16 2.26 -18.17 -7.71
N VAL A 17 3.31 -17.97 -6.90
CA VAL A 17 4.48 -18.86 -6.91
C VAL A 17 4.52 -19.59 -5.57
N SER A 18 4.04 -20.82 -5.61
CA SER A 18 4.32 -21.96 -4.70
C SER A 18 4.68 -21.64 -3.26
N SER A 19 3.68 -21.63 -2.38
CA SER A 19 3.84 -21.84 -0.93
C SER A 19 4.10 -23.33 -0.63
N ALA A 20 5.18 -23.88 -1.19
CA ALA A 20 5.73 -25.15 -0.75
C ALA A 20 6.77 -24.83 0.35
N SER A 21 6.30 -24.76 1.59
CA SER A 21 7.10 -24.62 2.83
C SER A 21 7.81 -23.26 3.08
N ALA A 22 7.13 -22.13 2.93
CA ALA A 22 7.62 -20.87 3.49
C ALA A 22 7.26 -20.78 5.00
N SER A 23 8.18 -20.27 5.83
CA SER A 23 7.85 -20.00 7.23
C SER A 23 6.94 -18.76 7.33
N GLU A 24 6.19 -18.61 8.43
CA GLU A 24 5.36 -17.42 8.68
C GLU A 24 6.17 -16.11 8.50
N LYS A 25 7.44 -16.10 8.92
CA LYS A 25 8.33 -14.95 8.77
C LYS A 25 8.64 -14.63 7.31
N ASP A 26 8.76 -15.64 6.46
CA ASP A 26 9.01 -15.44 5.02
C ASP A 26 7.79 -14.85 4.32
N GLU A 27 6.60 -15.30 4.68
CA GLU A 27 5.33 -14.74 4.20
C GLU A 27 5.15 -13.28 4.66
N LEU A 28 5.44 -12.97 5.92
CA LEU A 28 5.38 -11.59 6.40
C LEU A 28 6.45 -10.69 5.76
N ALA A 29 7.64 -11.22 5.45
CA ALA A 29 8.64 -10.49 4.67
C ALA A 29 8.17 -10.25 3.22
N LEU A 30 7.41 -11.16 2.63
CA LEU A 30 6.76 -10.95 1.35
C LEU A 30 5.70 -9.85 1.43
N VAL A 31 4.85 -9.86 2.45
CA VAL A 31 3.87 -8.80 2.70
C VAL A 31 4.55 -7.42 2.81
N MET A 32 5.67 -7.31 3.53
CA MET A 32 6.43 -6.05 3.63
C MET A 32 6.86 -5.52 2.25
N ARG A 33 7.37 -6.40 1.37
CA ARG A 33 7.74 -6.02 0.00
C ARG A 33 6.53 -5.60 -0.85
N GLN A 34 5.38 -6.26 -0.67
CA GLN A 34 4.14 -5.89 -1.35
C GLN A 34 3.63 -4.53 -0.88
N LEU A 35 3.74 -4.22 0.42
CA LEU A 35 3.40 -2.90 0.96
C LEU A 35 4.30 -1.80 0.38
N ASP A 36 5.59 -2.07 0.14
CA ASP A 36 6.49 -1.15 -0.57
C ASP A 36 6.06 -0.91 -2.02
N GLN A 37 5.64 -1.97 -2.72
CA GLN A 37 5.12 -1.87 -4.09
C GLN A 37 3.82 -1.06 -4.14
N LEU A 38 2.93 -1.24 -3.15
CA LEU A 38 1.70 -0.46 -3.01
C LEU A 38 2.01 1.02 -2.76
N GLN A 39 2.96 1.34 -1.89
CA GLN A 39 3.40 2.72 -1.65
C GLN A 39 3.86 3.37 -2.96
N ALA A 40 4.77 2.70 -3.69
CA ALA A 40 5.25 3.22 -4.96
C ALA A 40 4.13 3.39 -6.00
N SER A 41 3.09 2.56 -5.95
CA SER A 41 1.91 2.71 -6.82
C SER A 41 1.04 3.90 -6.42
N LEU A 42 0.87 4.16 -5.13
CA LEU A 42 0.16 5.35 -4.64
C LEU A 42 0.91 6.63 -5.03
N ASP A 43 2.24 6.66 -4.91
CA ASP A 43 3.06 7.81 -5.29
C ASP A 43 2.93 8.11 -6.80
N ARG A 44 2.92 7.06 -7.64
CA ARG A 44 2.65 7.21 -9.08
C ARG A 44 1.23 7.68 -9.36
N ALA A 45 0.23 7.14 -8.67
CA ALA A 45 -1.16 7.57 -8.85
C ALA A 45 -1.34 9.04 -8.42
N GLN A 46 -0.68 9.47 -7.34
CA GLN A 46 -0.67 10.85 -6.89
C GLN A 46 -0.08 11.79 -7.96
N SER A 47 1.07 11.43 -8.55
CA SER A 47 1.71 12.26 -9.58
C SER A 47 0.86 12.39 -10.85
N LEU A 48 0.11 11.34 -11.21
CA LEU A 48 -0.87 11.38 -12.30
C LEU A 48 -2.10 12.24 -11.94
N SER A 49 -2.58 12.16 -10.69
CA SER A 49 -3.73 12.96 -10.23
C SER A 49 -3.48 14.47 -10.25
N VAL A 50 -2.23 14.89 -10.05
CA VAL A 50 -1.83 16.30 -10.16
C VAL A 50 -1.86 16.79 -11.62
N GLN A 51 -1.61 15.89 -12.57
CA GLN A 51 -1.63 16.20 -14.01
C GLN A 51 -3.06 16.21 -14.57
N ASP A 52 -3.92 15.34 -14.06
CA ASP A 52 -5.33 15.20 -14.43
C ASP A 52 -6.24 15.91 -13.42
N ALA A 53 -5.86 17.13 -12.99
CA ALA A 53 -6.55 17.92 -11.98
C ALA A 53 -7.94 18.39 -12.49
N GLY A 54 -8.86 17.45 -12.67
CA GLY A 54 -10.25 17.70 -12.99
C GLY A 54 -11.03 18.29 -11.81
N ASP A 55 -12.14 18.92 -12.17
CA ASP A 55 -13.10 19.67 -11.34
C ASP A 55 -13.93 18.81 -10.36
N GLY A 56 -13.43 17.62 -10.01
CA GLY A 56 -14.11 16.70 -9.10
C GLY A 56 -14.20 17.27 -7.69
N ARG A 57 -15.41 17.37 -7.13
CA ARG A 57 -15.62 17.78 -5.72
C ARG A 57 -14.89 16.87 -4.72
N PHE A 58 -14.68 15.60 -5.07
CA PHE A 58 -13.98 14.62 -4.26
C PHE A 58 -12.62 14.24 -4.84
N TYR A 59 -11.66 13.97 -3.96
CA TYR A 59 -10.34 13.48 -4.32
C TYR A 59 -9.86 12.38 -3.35
N PHE A 60 -8.84 11.63 -3.78
CA PHE A 60 -8.21 10.59 -2.97
C PHE A 60 -7.15 11.18 -2.04
N ASP A 61 -7.21 10.86 -0.75
CA ASP A 61 -6.27 11.28 0.29
C ASP A 61 -5.04 10.37 0.33
N TYR A 62 -4.09 10.66 -0.56
CA TYR A 62 -2.83 9.93 -0.65
C TYR A 62 -2.00 9.99 0.64
N ALA A 63 -2.08 11.10 1.38
CA ALA A 63 -1.36 11.26 2.64
C ALA A 63 -1.87 10.29 3.70
N ARG A 64 -3.21 10.18 3.83
CA ARG A 64 -3.83 9.23 4.76
C ARG A 64 -3.58 7.78 4.37
N ALA A 65 -3.72 7.43 3.08
CA ALA A 65 -3.43 6.07 2.61
C ALA A 65 -1.97 5.66 2.84
N THR A 66 -1.02 6.57 2.61
CA THR A 66 0.41 6.35 2.93
C THR A 66 0.65 6.19 4.43
N GLY A 67 -0.07 6.93 5.25
CA GLY A 67 -0.05 6.78 6.72
C GLY A 67 -0.48 5.37 7.15
N ASP A 68 -1.59 4.89 6.61
CA ASP A 68 -2.12 3.55 6.90
C ASP A 68 -1.14 2.45 6.45
N LEU A 69 -0.53 2.55 5.27
CA LEU A 69 0.52 1.60 4.82
C LEU A 69 1.73 1.60 5.77
N ARG A 70 2.14 2.78 6.26
CA ARG A 70 3.24 2.89 7.24
C ARG A 70 2.88 2.23 8.57
N ALA A 71 1.65 2.42 9.05
CA ALA A 71 1.16 1.78 10.27
C ALA A 71 1.17 0.25 10.14
N MET A 72 0.70 -0.30 9.01
CA MET A 72 0.78 -1.74 8.73
C MET A 72 2.23 -2.25 8.72
N LYS A 73 3.13 -1.57 8.01
CA LYS A 73 4.56 -1.93 7.97
C LYS A 73 5.20 -1.91 9.35
N GLN A 74 4.87 -0.93 10.18
CA GLN A 74 5.39 -0.83 11.54
C GLN A 74 4.89 -1.98 12.41
N GLY A 75 3.60 -2.32 12.36
CA GLY A 75 3.03 -3.43 13.11
C GLY A 75 3.67 -4.78 12.74
N ILE A 76 3.85 -5.04 11.44
CA ILE A 76 4.52 -6.26 10.96
C ILE A 76 5.99 -6.28 11.39
N SER A 77 6.71 -5.17 11.25
CA SER A 77 8.11 -5.06 11.67
C SER A 77 8.29 -5.32 13.16
N GLN A 78 7.38 -4.81 14.00
CA GLN A 78 7.42 -5.01 15.45
C GLN A 78 7.15 -6.47 15.83
N TYR A 79 6.29 -7.16 15.09
CA TYR A 79 6.06 -8.59 15.30
C TYR A 79 7.28 -9.44 14.89
N LEU A 80 7.92 -9.11 13.76
CA LEU A 80 9.09 -9.83 13.27
C LEU A 80 10.34 -9.59 14.13
N ASP A 81 10.51 -8.39 14.66
CA ASP A 81 11.60 -8.00 15.58
C ASP A 81 11.02 -7.43 16.89
N PRO A 82 10.52 -8.29 17.79
CA PRO A 82 9.95 -7.84 19.04
C PRO A 82 11.05 -7.24 19.92
N SER A 83 10.97 -5.92 20.14
CA SER A 83 11.84 -5.27 21.12
C SER A 83 11.65 -5.92 22.49
N ARG A 84 12.76 -6.23 23.18
CA ARG A 84 12.71 -6.69 24.58
C ARG A 84 12.38 -5.57 25.57
N ALA A 85 12.36 -4.31 25.12
CA ALA A 85 11.85 -3.21 25.92
C ALA A 85 10.32 -3.29 26.01
N GLN A 86 9.74 -2.73 27.07
CA GLN A 86 8.29 -2.74 27.29
C GLN A 86 7.57 -2.23 26.04
N PRO A 87 6.51 -2.92 25.55
CA PRO A 87 5.85 -2.55 24.31
C PRO A 87 5.29 -1.14 24.46
N ARG A 88 5.98 -0.16 23.88
CA ARG A 88 5.32 1.08 23.53
C ARG A 88 4.47 0.68 22.35
N LEU A 89 3.18 0.46 22.58
CA LEU A 89 2.22 0.46 21.48
C LEU A 89 2.59 1.67 20.65
N PRO A 90 2.97 1.51 19.37
CA PRO A 90 3.07 2.67 18.52
C PRO A 90 1.73 3.37 18.62
N GLU A 91 1.72 4.64 19.00
CA GLU A 91 0.59 5.52 18.71
C GLU A 91 0.54 5.71 17.17
N GLY A 92 0.37 4.60 16.46
CA GLY A 92 0.13 4.55 15.04
C GLY A 92 -1.37 4.58 14.88
N ASP A 93 -1.88 5.61 14.23
CA ASP A 93 -3.29 5.72 13.89
C ASP A 93 -3.79 4.38 13.36
N ALA A 94 -4.89 3.90 13.93
CA ALA A 94 -5.59 2.74 13.39
C ALA A 94 -5.81 2.98 11.89
N VAL A 95 -5.63 1.94 11.08
CA VAL A 95 -5.88 2.00 9.64
C VAL A 95 -7.28 2.58 9.42
N SER A 96 -7.32 3.80 8.88
CA SER A 96 -8.54 4.58 8.78
C SER A 96 -9.47 4.03 7.70
N GLY A 97 -8.91 3.69 6.54
CA GLY A 97 -9.68 3.29 5.36
C GLY A 97 -10.52 4.40 4.72
N GLN A 98 -10.57 5.61 5.31
CA GLN A 98 -11.33 6.74 4.81
C GLN A 98 -10.44 7.66 3.98
N TYR A 99 -10.30 7.33 2.69
CA TYR A 99 -9.42 8.06 1.76
C TYR A 99 -10.15 9.04 0.85
N ARG A 100 -11.47 9.25 1.01
CA ARG A 100 -12.19 10.27 0.24
C ARG A 100 -12.14 11.59 0.97
N ARG A 101 -11.67 12.64 0.30
CA ARG A 101 -11.72 14.02 0.80
C ARG A 101 -12.52 14.88 -0.15
N GLU A 102 -13.03 15.97 0.39
CA GLU A 102 -13.80 16.97 -0.34
C GLU A 102 -12.99 18.26 -0.41
N ARG A 103 -13.07 18.97 -1.54
CA ARG A 103 -12.48 20.32 -1.65
C ARG A 103 -13.36 21.32 -0.88
N PRO A 104 -12.77 22.22 -0.08
CA PRO A 104 -13.52 23.26 0.63
C PRO A 104 -14.17 24.26 -0.33
#